data_AF-Q8MPP5-F1
#
_entry.id   AF-Q8MPP5-F1
#
_cell.length_a   1.000
_cell.length_b   1.000
_cell.length_c   1.000
_cell.angle_alpha   90.00
_cell.angle_beta   90.00
_cell.angle_gamma   90.00
#
_symmetry.space_group_name_H-M   'P 1'
#
loop_
_entity.id
_entity.type
_entity.pdbx_description
1 polymer ?
#
loop_
_entity_poly.entity_id
_entity_poly.type
_entity_poly.pdbx_seq_one_letter_code
_entity_poly.pdbx_strand_id
1 'polypeptide(L)'
;MATQEDLQTLISIVPNLQMQEGTPYYEVLLKLIEEIGKDVRPTYTFNKLTCERLKRNIQAAKVLIRACQQEAETDKKKADAAIEAQRVAQKSETPKPEETSSEAASKN
;
A
#
# COMPACT_ATOMS: atom_id res chain seq x y z
N MET A 1 -8.89 -1.96 7.66
CA MET A 1 -7.73 -2.37 8.47
C MET A 1 -7.55 -3.85 8.21
N ALA A 2 -6.40 -4.29 7.69
CA ALA A 2 -6.07 -5.72 7.70
C ALA A 2 -6.07 -6.15 9.17
N THR A 3 -6.98 -7.04 9.54
CA THR A 3 -7.08 -7.50 10.91
C THR A 3 -5.83 -8.32 11.21
N GLN A 4 -5.35 -8.34 12.45
CA GLN A 4 -4.23 -9.20 12.86
C GLN A 4 -4.48 -10.67 12.47
N GLU A 5 -5.75 -11.06 12.39
CA GLU A 5 -6.24 -12.36 11.92
C GLU A 5 -5.93 -12.59 10.44
N ASP A 6 -6.05 -11.57 9.57
CA ASP A 6 -5.68 -11.67 8.16
C ASP A 6 -4.18 -11.95 8.00
N LEU A 7 -3.34 -11.25 8.76
CA LEU A 7 -1.89 -11.46 8.77
C LEU A 7 -1.51 -12.84 9.29
N GLN A 8 -2.13 -13.29 10.38
CA GLN A 8 -1.91 -14.66 10.91
C GLN A 8 -2.39 -15.74 9.93
N THR A 9 -3.51 -15.50 9.25
CA THR A 9 -4.02 -16.39 8.21
C THR A 9 -3.03 -16.48 7.04
N LEU A 10 -2.47 -15.34 6.60
CA LEU A 10 -1.46 -15.30 5.54
C LEU A 10 -0.17 -16.05 5.92
N ILE A 11 0.34 -15.84 7.14
CA ILE A 11 1.53 -16.53 7.67
C ILE A 11 1.30 -18.05 7.74
N SER A 12 0.10 -18.50 8.10
CA SER A 12 -0.21 -19.93 8.20
C SER A 12 -0.31 -20.64 6.85
N ILE A 13 -0.70 -19.92 5.78
CA ILE A 13 -0.94 -20.50 4.45
C ILE A 13 0.35 -20.57 3.65
N VAL A 14 1.23 -19.58 3.80
CA VAL A 14 2.55 -19.60 3.20
C VAL A 14 3.60 -19.56 4.30
N PRO A 15 4.10 -20.72 4.79
CA PRO A 15 5.04 -20.76 5.91
C PRO A 15 6.39 -20.08 5.61
N ASN A 16 6.66 -19.75 4.35
CA ASN A 16 7.85 -19.00 3.90
C ASN A 16 7.58 -17.53 3.55
N LEU A 17 6.36 -17.02 3.79
CA LEU A 17 6.09 -15.59 3.72
C LEU A 17 6.73 -14.95 4.94
N GLN A 18 7.97 -14.49 4.80
CA GLN A 18 8.57 -13.54 5.74
C GLN A 18 7.84 -12.20 5.60
N MET A 19 6.63 -12.12 6.16
CA MET A 19 5.90 -10.88 6.35
C MET A 19 6.58 -10.17 7.53
N GLN A 20 7.69 -9.47 7.25
CA GLN A 20 8.27 -8.54 8.19
C GLN A 20 7.44 -7.25 8.15
N GLU A 21 7.31 -6.54 9.27
CA GLU A 21 6.72 -5.21 9.28
C GLU A 21 7.44 -4.34 8.22
N GLY A 22 6.70 -3.89 7.20
CA GLY A 22 7.24 -3.14 6.06
C GLY A 22 7.37 -3.91 4.75
N THR A 23 7.08 -5.22 4.70
CA THR A 23 7.00 -5.93 3.41
C THR A 23 5.75 -5.47 2.65
N PRO A 24 5.87 -4.95 1.40
CA PRO A 24 4.72 -4.45 0.66
C PRO A 24 3.77 -5.60 0.30
N TYR A 25 2.46 -5.40 0.52
CA TYR A 25 1.45 -6.46 0.25
C TYR A 25 1.50 -6.94 -1.21
N TYR A 26 1.88 -6.06 -2.13
CA TYR A 26 2.03 -6.37 -3.54
C TYR A 26 3.11 -7.42 -3.84
N GLU A 27 4.29 -7.33 -3.23
CA GLU A 27 5.37 -8.32 -3.47
C GLU A 27 4.95 -9.71 -2.95
N VAL A 28 4.27 -9.72 -1.81
CA VAL A 28 3.71 -10.93 -1.21
C VAL A 28 2.66 -11.55 -2.12
N LEU A 29 1.84 -10.72 -2.77
CA LEU A 29 0.80 -11.16 -3.69
C LEU A 29 1.41 -11.80 -4.94
N LEU A 30 2.51 -11.25 -5.46
CA LEU A 30 3.22 -11.84 -6.59
C LEU A 30 3.74 -13.23 -6.26
N LYS A 31 4.42 -13.41 -5.11
CA LYS A 31 4.92 -14.71 -4.65
C LYS A 31 3.78 -15.73 -4.50
N LEU A 32 2.64 -15.29 -3.96
CA LEU A 32 1.48 -16.17 -3.80
C LEU A 32 0.87 -16.60 -5.15
N ILE A 33 0.82 -15.70 -6.14
CA ILE A 33 0.35 -16.02 -7.49
C ILE A 33 1.27 -17.07 -8.15
N GLU A 34 2.58 -16.97 -7.96
CA GLU A 34 3.54 -17.97 -8.45
C GLU A 34 3.29 -19.36 -7.82
N GLU A 35 3.03 -19.42 -6.51
CA GLU A 35 2.67 -20.68 -5.82
C GLU A 35 1.35 -21.27 -6.32
N ILE A 36 0.33 -20.44 -6.57
CA ILE A 36 -0.94 -20.88 -7.18
C ILE A 36 -0.66 -21.52 -8.54
N GLY A 37 0.21 -20.93 -9.36
CA GLY A 37 0.61 -21.47 -10.65
C GLY A 37 1.23 -22.87 -10.59
N LYS A 38 2.02 -23.16 -9.54
CA LYS A 38 2.63 -24.49 -9.30
C LYS A 38 1.59 -25.56 -8.97
N ASP A 39 0.46 -25.17 -8.37
CA ASP A 39 -0.60 -26.08 -7.93
C ASP A 39 -1.65 -26.41 -9.00
N VAL A 40 -1.74 -25.64 -10.09
CA VAL A 40 -2.76 -25.85 -11.14
C VAL A 40 -2.63 -27.23 -11.78
N ARG A 41 -1.46 -27.60 -12.31
CA ARG A 41 -1.27 -28.89 -13.01
C ARG A 41 -1.43 -30.10 -12.08
N PRO A 42 -0.80 -30.14 -10.88
CA PRO A 42 -0.96 -31.29 -9.99
C PRO A 42 -2.41 -31.49 -9.52
N THR A 43 -3.24 -30.44 -9.51
CA THR A 43 -4.67 -30.52 -9.13
C THR A 43 -5.50 -31.34 -10.13
N TYR A 44 -5.09 -31.47 -11.40
CA TYR A 44 -5.81 -32.30 -12.38
C TYR A 44 -5.86 -33.78 -12.02
N THR A 45 -4.94 -34.26 -11.17
CA THR A 45 -4.97 -35.63 -10.64
C THR A 45 -6.00 -35.84 -9.52
N PHE A 46 -6.73 -34.78 -9.12
CA PHE A 46 -7.66 -34.76 -7.99
C PHE A 46 -7.04 -35.18 -6.66
N ASN A 47 -5.73 -34.97 -6.48
CA ASN A 47 -5.08 -35.19 -5.19
C ASN A 47 -5.66 -34.22 -4.14
N LYS A 48 -6.30 -34.79 -3.11
CA LYS A 48 -6.95 -34.05 -2.02
C LYS A 48 -6.03 -33.00 -1.39
N LEU A 49 -4.75 -33.32 -1.15
CA LEU A 49 -3.81 -32.39 -0.52
C LEU A 49 -3.53 -31.17 -1.40
N THR A 50 -3.28 -31.40 -2.69
CA THR A 50 -3.05 -30.33 -3.67
C THR A 50 -4.30 -29.47 -3.84
N CYS A 51 -5.48 -30.09 -3.96
CA CYS A 51 -6.74 -29.38 -4.07
C CYS A 51 -6.98 -28.45 -2.87
N GLU A 52 -6.74 -28.94 -1.65
CA GLU A 52 -6.90 -28.13 -0.43
C GLU A 52 -5.83 -27.03 -0.31
N ARG A 53 -4.59 -27.29 -0.76
CA ARG A 53 -3.55 -26.26 -0.84
C ARG A 53 -3.93 -25.15 -1.82
N LEU A 54 -4.38 -25.51 -3.04
CA LEU A 54 -4.83 -24.56 -4.05
C LEU A 54 -5.98 -23.69 -3.54
N LYS A 55 -7.00 -24.30 -2.92
CA LYS A 55 -8.12 -23.55 -2.31
C LYS A 55 -7.65 -22.56 -1.25
N ARG A 56 -6.75 -22.98 -0.34
CA ARG A 56 -6.20 -22.10 0.70
C ARG A 56 -5.41 -20.93 0.09
N ASN A 57 -4.55 -21.20 -0.89
CA ASN A 57 -3.78 -20.16 -1.59
C ASN A 57 -4.70 -19.14 -2.29
N ILE A 58 -5.78 -19.60 -2.93
CA ILE A 58 -6.76 -18.70 -3.57
C ILE A 58 -7.47 -17.82 -2.53
N GLN A 59 -7.87 -18.37 -1.38
CA GLN A 59 -8.52 -17.58 -0.33
C GLN A 59 -7.56 -16.55 0.28
N ALA A 60 -6.30 -16.95 0.53
CA ALA A 60 -5.24 -16.04 0.97
C ALA A 60 -5.04 -14.88 -0.02
N ALA A 61 -5.02 -15.17 -1.33
CA ALA A 61 -4.84 -14.14 -2.35
C ALA A 61 -5.96 -13.11 -2.32
N LYS A 62 -7.21 -13.54 -2.10
CA LYS A 62 -8.36 -12.64 -1.97
C LYS A 62 -8.25 -11.70 -0.76
N VAL A 63 -7.77 -12.20 0.37
CA VAL A 63 -7.53 -11.37 1.57
C VAL A 63 -6.43 -10.35 1.27
N LEU A 64 -5.34 -10.80 0.66
CA LEU A 64 -4.20 -9.95 0.35
C LEU A 64 -4.52 -8.86 -0.69
N ILE A 65 -5.34 -9.16 -1.71
CA ILE A 65 -5.81 -8.16 -2.68
C ILE A 65 -6.57 -7.03 -1.99
N ARG A 66 -7.41 -7.34 -1.00
CA ARG A 66 -8.11 -6.32 -0.21
C ARG A 66 -7.14 -5.45 0.58
N ALA A 67 -6.09 -6.05 1.15
CA ALA A 67 -5.03 -5.31 1.84
C ALA A 67 -4.24 -4.40 0.88
N CYS A 68 -3.85 -4.90 -0.30
CA CYS A 68 -3.18 -4.11 -1.35
C CYS A 68 -4.03 -2.92 -1.81
N GLN A 69 -5.34 -3.11 -2.01
CA GLN A 69 -6.25 -2.03 -2.41
C GLN A 69 -6.33 -0.96 -1.32
N GLN A 70 -6.45 -1.36 -0.06
CA GLN A 70 -6.51 -0.42 1.05
C GLN A 70 -5.17 0.34 1.25
N GLU A 71 -4.04 -0.34 1.08
CA GLU A 71 -2.70 0.28 1.10
C GLU A 71 -2.57 1.31 -0.03
N ALA A 72 -2.93 0.95 -1.26
CA ALA A 72 -2.90 1.84 -2.41
C ALA A 72 -3.82 3.07 -2.25
N GLU A 73 -5.02 2.90 -1.67
CA GLU A 73 -5.90 4.03 -1.34
C GLU A 73 -5.30 4.96 -0.29
N THR A 74 -4.63 4.40 0.71
CA THR A 74 -3.96 5.17 1.77
C THR A 74 -2.77 5.94 1.23
N ASP A 75 -1.96 5.30 0.39
CA ASP A 75 -0.79 5.92 -0.23
C ASP A 75 -1.18 6.99 -1.25
N LYS A 76 -2.26 6.77 -2.00
CA LYS A 76 -2.85 7.82 -2.85
C LYS A 76 -3.26 9.04 -2.02
N LYS A 77 -3.97 8.85 -0.91
CA LYS A 77 -4.38 9.96 -0.02
C LYS A 77 -3.16 10.69 0.57
N LYS A 78 -2.11 9.97 0.96
CA LYS A 78 -0.86 10.57 1.44
C LYS A 78 -0.15 11.36 0.34
N ALA A 79 -0.12 10.84 -0.89
CA ALA A 79 0.45 11.53 -2.04
C ALA A 79 -0.33 12.81 -2.37
N ASP A 80 -1.66 12.74 -2.40
CA ASP A 80 -2.53 13.91 -2.61
C ASP A 80 -2.31 14.98 -1.51
N ALA A 81 -2.22 14.54 -0.24
CA ALA A 81 -1.94 15.43 0.88
C ALA A 81 -0.52 16.05 0.82
N ALA A 82 0.48 15.29 0.35
CA ALA A 82 1.85 15.79 0.18
C ALA A 82 1.95 16.81 -0.97
N ILE A 83 1.23 16.60 -2.06
CA ILE A 83 1.14 17.55 -3.18
C ILE A 83 0.50 18.86 -2.70
N GLU A 84 -0.58 18.78 -1.94
CA GLU A 84 -1.24 19.99 -1.40
C GLU A 84 -0.36 20.70 -0.37
N ALA A 85 0.35 19.97 0.50
CA ALA A 85 1.31 20.55 1.44
C ALA A 85 2.47 21.29 0.72
N GLN A 86 2.99 20.73 -0.38
CA GLN A 86 4.00 21.39 -1.20
C GLN A 86 3.45 22.64 -1.90
N ARG A 87 2.20 22.60 -2.38
CA ARG A 87 1.55 23.74 -3.01
C ARG A 87 1.35 24.91 -2.04
N VAL A 88 0.97 24.62 -0.79
CA VAL A 88 0.82 25.64 0.26
C VAL A 88 2.18 26.23 0.64
N ALA A 89 3.22 25.42 0.78
CA ALA A 89 4.57 25.90 1.09
C ALA A 89 5.16 26.81 0.01
N GLN A 90 4.99 26.46 -1.28
CA GLN A 90 5.44 27.29 -2.39
C GLN A 90 4.69 28.63 -2.49
N LYS A 91 3.46 28.72 -1.97
CA LYS A 91 2.69 29.96 -1.96
C LYS A 91 3.16 30.95 -0.88
N SER A 92 3.85 30.47 0.17
CA SER A 92 4.40 31.32 1.24
C SER A 92 5.81 31.85 0.99
N GLU A 93 6.56 31.30 0.04
CA GLU A 93 7.89 31.81 -0.35
C GLU A 93 7.80 32.75 -1.56
N THR A 94 7.26 33.95 -1.35
CA THR A 94 7.55 35.09 -2.24
C THR A 94 8.34 36.15 -1.45
N PRO A 95 9.68 36.07 -1.41
CA PRO A 95 10.50 37.20 -1.01
C PRO A 95 10.83 38.00 -2.29
N LYS A 96 10.35 39.24 -2.38
CA LYS A 96 11.01 40.24 -3.23
C LYS A 96 11.02 41.61 -2.56
N PRO A 97 12.20 42.24 -2.43
CA PRO A 97 12.43 43.47 -1.70
C PRO A 97 12.18 44.69 -2.60
N GLU A 98 12.23 45.89 -2.00
CA GLU A 98 12.45 47.19 -2.67
C GLU A 98 11.35 47.66 -3.64
N GLU A 99 10.57 48.66 -3.23
CA GLU A 99 10.46 49.96 -3.93
C GLU A 99 9.42 50.86 -3.24
N THR A 100 9.96 51.91 -2.61
CA THR A 100 9.44 53.29 -2.50
C THR A 100 7.95 53.54 -2.69
N SER A 101 7.31 54.13 -1.67
CA SER A 101 6.59 55.42 -1.71
C SER A 101 5.32 55.44 -0.84
N SER A 102 5.26 56.49 -0.02
CA SER A 102 4.08 57.04 0.67
C SER A 102 3.54 56.31 1.90
N GLU A 103 4.21 56.46 3.04
CA GLU A 103 3.45 56.57 4.30
C GLU A 103 4.16 57.38 5.38
N ALA A 104 3.41 58.32 5.95
CA ALA A 104 3.50 58.84 7.31
C ALA A 104 4.80 59.52 7.79
N ALA A 105 4.75 60.86 7.87
CA ALA A 105 5.03 61.61 9.09
C ALA A 105 4.66 63.09 8.85
N SER A 106 3.50 63.52 9.35
CA SER A 106 3.37 64.41 10.52
C SER A 106 3.84 65.85 10.22
N LYS A 107 2.95 66.78 9.86
CA LYS A 107 2.30 67.72 10.80
C LYS A 107 3.21 68.11 11.97
N ASN A 108 4.00 69.16 11.82
CA ASN A 108 3.97 70.41 12.59
C ASN A 108 4.94 71.43 11.99
#